data_AF-A0A200RCS5-F1
#
_entry.id   AF-A0A200RCS5-F1
#
_cell.length_a   1.000
_cell.length_b   1.000
_cell.length_c   1.000
_cell.angle_alpha   90.00
_cell.angle_beta   90.00
_cell.angle_gamma   90.00
#
_symmetry.space_group_name_H-M   'P 1'
#
loop_
_entity.id
_entity.type
_entity.pdbx_description
1 polymer ?
#
loop_
_entity_poly.entity_id
_entity_poly.type
_entity_poly.pdbx_seq_one_letter_code
_entity_poly.pdbx_strand_id
1 'polypeptide(L)'
;MAMVMFIFFTILCLLPLPPTSSEPNSETVLGVTDDDVKSEKDLLALYWKWLSIHRPHDYSFRNNNLDLQHETMLMKRYDIFKNNVQSIHESNKRSCMTTLGLNKFADLSNEEFRATYTGLPNKVLGKNRGKEKQNFMYKNVSEPLPSSVDWRKKGDVTGVKDQGPCDVIANNDDALMKAVANQPVSVAIEAGGHDFRFYSKGVFSGTCGTYLDHGVAIVGYGETSEGIKYWIVKNSWGSDWG
;
A
#
# COMPACT_ATOMS: atom_id res chain seq x y z
N MET A 1 24.71 -68.62 18.68
CA MET A 1 24.02 -68.11 17.48
C MET A 1 23.18 -66.92 17.90
N ALA A 2 23.66 -65.71 17.69
CA ALA A 2 22.95 -64.48 18.04
C ALA A 2 22.29 -63.92 16.78
N MET A 3 20.99 -63.70 16.86
CA MET A 3 20.09 -63.30 15.78
C MET A 3 20.14 -61.78 15.64
N VAL A 4 20.64 -61.28 14.51
CA VAL A 4 20.68 -59.84 14.19
C VAL A 4 19.38 -59.46 13.49
N MET A 5 18.51 -58.70 14.18
CA MET A 5 17.33 -58.06 13.57
C MET A 5 17.78 -56.83 12.77
N PHE A 6 17.51 -56.82 11.48
CA PHE A 6 17.58 -55.61 10.65
C PHE A 6 16.25 -54.87 10.76
N ILE A 7 16.25 -53.69 11.38
CA ILE A 7 15.15 -52.74 11.34
C ILE A 7 15.20 -52.04 9.97
N PHE A 8 14.26 -52.39 9.09
CA PHE A 8 14.02 -51.64 7.87
C PHE A 8 13.31 -50.32 8.24
N PHE A 9 14.04 -49.20 8.19
CA PHE A 9 13.40 -47.89 8.11
C PHE A 9 12.87 -47.72 6.68
N THR A 10 11.54 -47.83 6.52
CA THR A 10 10.86 -47.38 5.31
C THR A 10 11.00 -45.85 5.25
N ILE A 11 11.89 -45.36 4.39
CA ILE A 11 11.90 -43.98 3.95
C ILE A 11 10.63 -43.79 3.13
N LEU A 12 9.58 -43.28 3.76
CA LEU A 12 8.43 -42.74 3.06
C LEU A 12 8.95 -41.54 2.27
N CYS A 13 9.15 -41.70 0.96
CA CYS A 13 9.35 -40.57 0.05
C CYS A 13 8.13 -39.65 0.19
N LEU A 14 8.24 -38.64 1.05
CA LEU A 14 7.45 -37.43 0.94
C LEU A 14 7.84 -36.81 -0.40
N LEU A 15 7.05 -37.13 -1.43
CA LEU A 15 7.04 -36.36 -2.65
C LEU A 15 6.87 -34.89 -2.23
N PRO A 16 7.70 -33.96 -2.73
CA PRO A 16 7.47 -32.55 -2.48
C PRO A 16 6.04 -32.25 -2.93
N LEU A 17 5.21 -31.81 -1.98
CA LEU A 17 3.91 -31.25 -2.31
C LEU A 17 4.16 -30.20 -3.40
N PRO A 18 3.42 -30.23 -4.53
CA PRO A 18 3.49 -29.14 -5.48
C PRO A 18 3.25 -27.85 -4.70
N PRO A 19 3.99 -26.76 -4.97
CA PRO A 19 3.71 -25.50 -4.31
C PRO A 19 2.24 -25.21 -4.55
N THR A 20 1.46 -25.23 -3.46
CA THR A 20 0.10 -24.74 -3.49
C THR A 20 0.24 -23.26 -3.78
N SER A 21 0.17 -22.90 -5.06
CA SER A 21 -0.15 -21.55 -5.48
C SER A 21 -1.58 -21.29 -5.05
N SER A 22 -1.77 -21.01 -3.76
CA SER A 22 -2.86 -20.14 -3.37
C SER A 22 -2.45 -18.76 -3.88
N GLU A 23 -2.76 -18.45 -5.13
CA GLU A 23 -2.97 -17.05 -5.49
C GLU A 23 -4.09 -16.55 -4.59
N PRO A 24 -3.87 -15.57 -3.70
CA PRO A 24 -4.93 -15.02 -2.90
C PRO A 24 -5.36 -13.69 -3.49
N ASN A 25 -5.66 -13.61 -4.79
CA ASN A 25 -6.04 -12.33 -5.39
C ASN A 25 -7.38 -12.48 -6.12
N SER A 26 -8.46 -12.64 -5.36
CA SER A 26 -9.66 -11.86 -5.70
C SER A 26 -9.19 -10.41 -5.69
N GLU A 27 -9.09 -9.77 -6.85
CA GLU A 27 -8.58 -8.41 -6.98
C GLU A 27 -9.43 -7.49 -6.09
N THR A 28 -8.93 -7.16 -4.89
CA THR A 28 -9.66 -6.34 -3.92
C THR A 28 -9.60 -4.86 -4.29
N VAL A 29 -8.78 -4.47 -5.26
CA VAL A 29 -8.78 -3.12 -5.82
C VAL A 29 -9.37 -3.21 -7.23
N LEU A 30 -10.58 -2.67 -7.42
CA LEU A 30 -11.25 -2.77 -8.72
C LEU A 30 -10.74 -1.69 -9.69
N GLY A 31 -10.39 -2.08 -10.91
CA GLY A 31 -10.16 -1.13 -12.01
C GLY A 31 -11.46 -0.42 -12.43
N VAL A 32 -11.30 0.73 -13.09
CA VAL A 32 -12.40 1.50 -13.69
C VAL A 32 -12.20 1.56 -15.20
N THR A 33 -13.22 1.13 -15.96
CA THR A 33 -13.21 1.11 -17.42
C THR A 33 -14.18 2.12 -18.02
N ASP A 34 -14.07 2.38 -19.32
CA ASP A 34 -15.05 3.22 -20.06
C ASP A 34 -16.47 2.63 -19.97
N ASP A 35 -16.60 1.31 -19.93
CA ASP A 35 -17.89 0.63 -19.82
C ASP A 35 -18.56 0.84 -18.46
N ASP A 36 -17.78 1.01 -17.40
CA ASP A 36 -18.32 1.23 -16.06
C ASP A 36 -18.93 2.63 -15.90
N VAL A 37 -18.44 3.61 -16.66
CA VAL A 37 -18.88 5.02 -16.55
C VAL A 37 -19.81 5.46 -17.69
N LYS A 38 -20.14 4.59 -18.63
CA LYS A 38 -20.97 4.94 -19.80
C LYS A 38 -22.43 5.23 -19.47
N SER A 39 -22.95 4.69 -18.36
CA SER A 39 -24.32 4.94 -17.93
C SER A 39 -24.47 4.81 -16.41
N GLU A 40 -25.53 5.41 -15.87
CA GLU A 40 -25.87 5.30 -14.44
C GLU A 40 -26.10 3.85 -14.00
N LYS A 41 -26.65 3.02 -14.89
CA LYS A 41 -26.90 1.60 -14.62
C LYS A 41 -25.59 0.83 -14.47
N ASP A 42 -24.62 1.09 -15.34
CA ASP A 42 -23.32 0.41 -15.32
C ASP A 42 -22.50 0.84 -14.10
N LEU A 43 -22.52 2.15 -13.77
CA LEU A 43 -21.86 2.67 -12.58
C LEU A 43 -22.47 2.10 -11.29
N LEU A 44 -23.80 2.00 -11.24
CA LEU A 44 -24.48 1.37 -10.11
C LEU A 44 -24.13 -0.13 -10.01
N ALA A 45 -23.98 -0.84 -11.14
CA ALA A 45 -23.52 -2.23 -11.14
C ALA A 45 -22.09 -2.37 -10.59
N LEU A 46 -21.19 -1.45 -10.96
CA LEU A 46 -19.83 -1.38 -10.39
C LEU A 46 -19.87 -1.10 -8.88
N TYR A 47 -20.73 -0.19 -8.43
CA TYR A 47 -20.90 0.08 -6.99
C TYR A 47 -21.38 -1.14 -6.22
N TRP A 48 -22.37 -1.88 -6.72
CA TRP A 48 -22.82 -3.12 -6.08
C TRP A 48 -21.73 -4.19 -6.04
N LYS A 49 -20.91 -4.30 -7.10
CA LYS A 49 -19.74 -5.17 -7.11
C LYS A 49 -18.75 -4.75 -6.02
N TRP A 50 -18.43 -3.46 -5.93
CA TRP A 50 -17.54 -2.92 -4.90
C TRP A 50 -18.06 -3.16 -3.48
N LEU A 51 -19.35 -2.92 -3.22
CA LEU A 51 -20.00 -3.20 -1.93
C LEU A 51 -19.87 -4.67 -1.54
N SER A 52 -20.05 -5.60 -2.48
CA SER A 52 -19.93 -7.03 -2.19
C SER A 52 -18.55 -7.44 -1.69
N ILE A 53 -17.51 -6.67 -2.02
CA ILE A 53 -16.10 -6.93 -1.64
C ILE A 53 -15.76 -6.19 -0.33
N HIS A 54 -16.10 -4.90 -0.22
CA HIS A 54 -15.61 -4.04 0.86
C HIS A 54 -16.63 -3.72 1.96
N ARG A 55 -17.92 -3.93 1.68
CA ARG A 55 -19.05 -3.64 2.56
C ARG A 55 -20.11 -4.77 2.45
N PRO A 56 -19.74 -6.04 2.68
CA PRO A 56 -20.64 -7.16 2.46
C PRO A 56 -21.93 -7.10 3.30
N HIS A 57 -21.86 -6.45 4.47
CA HIS A 57 -23.03 -6.16 5.30
C HIS A 57 -24.02 -5.23 4.57
N ASP A 58 -23.54 -4.11 4.03
CA ASP A 58 -24.37 -3.15 3.29
C ASP A 58 -24.91 -3.75 1.99
N TYR A 59 -24.10 -4.57 1.32
CA TYR A 59 -24.52 -5.33 0.13
C TYR A 59 -25.71 -6.26 0.42
N SER A 60 -25.69 -6.94 1.57
CA SER A 60 -26.72 -7.95 1.92
C SER A 60 -28.12 -7.37 2.07
N PHE A 61 -28.25 -6.08 2.42
CA PHE A 61 -29.54 -5.42 2.53
C PHE A 61 -30.23 -5.19 1.20
N ARG A 62 -29.53 -5.29 0.06
CA ARG A 62 -30.16 -5.17 -1.27
C ARG A 62 -31.41 -6.03 -1.44
N ASN A 63 -31.47 -7.18 -0.75
CA ASN A 63 -32.58 -8.14 -0.85
C ASN A 63 -33.60 -8.06 0.31
N ASN A 64 -33.34 -7.25 1.33
CA ASN A 64 -34.17 -7.13 2.53
C ASN A 64 -34.60 -5.68 2.66
N ASN A 65 -35.91 -5.37 2.61
CA ASN A 65 -36.47 -4.00 2.72
C ASN A 65 -35.62 -3.09 3.63
N LEU A 66 -34.81 -2.20 3.04
CA LEU A 66 -34.01 -1.22 3.77
C LEU A 66 -34.94 -0.28 4.53
N ASP A 67 -34.58 0.08 5.76
CA ASP A 67 -35.16 1.27 6.34
C ASP A 67 -34.66 2.53 5.61
N LEU A 68 -35.47 3.59 5.67
CA LEU A 68 -35.22 4.85 4.95
C LEU A 68 -33.89 5.51 5.35
N GLN A 69 -33.41 5.30 6.59
CA GLN A 69 -32.16 5.90 7.04
C GLN A 69 -30.95 5.21 6.40
N HIS A 70 -30.94 3.88 6.36
CA HIS A 70 -29.93 3.10 5.65
C HIS A 70 -29.95 3.39 4.14
N GLU A 71 -31.13 3.51 3.54
CA GLU A 71 -31.26 3.85 2.13
C GLU A 71 -30.65 5.23 1.84
N THR A 72 -30.99 6.23 2.67
CA THR A 72 -30.43 7.59 2.55
C THR A 72 -28.91 7.60 2.73
N MET A 73 -28.38 6.82 3.67
CA MET A 73 -26.92 6.69 3.88
C MET A 73 -26.24 6.06 2.66
N LEU A 74 -26.81 4.97 2.13
CA LEU A 74 -26.25 4.25 0.99
C LEU A 74 -26.22 5.12 -0.27
N MET A 75 -27.26 5.94 -0.49
CA MET A 75 -27.31 6.89 -1.60
C MET A 75 -26.23 7.99 -1.46
N LYS A 76 -26.00 8.52 -0.26
CA LYS A 76 -24.88 9.47 -0.02
C LYS A 76 -23.51 8.84 -0.30
N ARG A 77 -23.31 7.58 0.11
CA ARG A 77 -22.09 6.83 -0.16
C ARG A 77 -21.91 6.55 -1.65
N TYR A 78 -23.00 6.28 -2.36
CA TYR A 78 -22.99 6.12 -3.81
C TYR A 78 -22.63 7.41 -4.55
N ASP A 79 -23.13 8.57 -4.12
CA ASP A 79 -22.74 9.86 -4.72
C ASP A 79 -21.24 10.13 -4.59
N ILE A 80 -20.67 9.84 -3.41
CA ILE A 80 -19.23 9.95 -3.16
C ILE A 80 -18.46 8.96 -4.04
N PHE A 81 -18.92 7.70 -4.08
CA PHE A 81 -18.34 6.66 -4.91
C PHE A 81 -18.29 7.06 -6.38
N LYS A 82 -19.40 7.56 -6.92
CA LYS A 82 -19.50 8.08 -8.29
C LYS A 82 -18.44 9.14 -8.60
N ASN A 83 -18.29 10.13 -7.72
CA ASN A 83 -17.30 11.19 -7.89
C ASN A 83 -15.86 10.65 -7.88
N ASN A 84 -15.58 9.68 -7.00
CA ASN A 84 -14.27 9.02 -6.93
C ASN A 84 -13.99 8.17 -8.18
N VAL A 85 -14.97 7.40 -8.67
CA VAL A 85 -14.86 6.59 -9.90
C VAL A 85 -14.50 7.48 -11.10
N GLN A 86 -15.22 8.59 -11.27
CA GLN A 86 -14.96 9.54 -12.36
C GLN A 86 -13.55 10.13 -12.26
N SER A 87 -13.13 10.53 -11.05
CA SER A 87 -11.79 11.09 -10.84
C SER A 87 -10.68 10.07 -11.13
N ILE A 88 -10.87 8.80 -10.72
CA ILE A 88 -9.96 7.70 -11.03
C ILE A 88 -9.87 7.45 -12.54
N HIS A 89 -11.02 7.40 -13.21
CA HIS A 89 -11.11 7.18 -14.65
C HIS A 89 -10.33 8.24 -15.43
N GLU A 90 -10.54 9.52 -15.09
CA GLU A 90 -9.83 10.63 -15.72
C GLU A 90 -8.33 10.69 -15.36
N SER A 91 -7.94 10.30 -14.14
CA SER A 91 -6.52 10.18 -13.78
C SER A 91 -5.81 9.08 -14.57
N ASN A 92 -6.44 7.92 -14.74
CA ASN A 92 -5.86 6.80 -15.49
C ASN A 92 -5.70 7.08 -16.99
N LYS A 93 -6.50 8.00 -17.56
CA LYS A 93 -6.29 8.48 -18.94
C LYS A 93 -5.06 9.39 -19.08
N ARG A 94 -4.61 10.04 -17.99
CA ARG A 94 -3.54 11.04 -18.00
C ARG A 94 -2.15 10.46 -17.71
N SER A 95 -2.07 9.37 -16.93
CA SER A 95 -0.79 8.76 -16.53
C SER A 95 -0.73 7.29 -16.95
N CYS A 96 0.39 6.90 -17.58
CA CYS A 96 0.71 5.51 -17.87
C CYS A 96 1.63 4.87 -16.82
N MET A 97 2.19 5.66 -15.88
CA MET A 97 3.13 5.19 -14.86
C MET A 97 2.41 4.73 -13.59
N THR A 98 1.35 5.43 -13.22
CA THR A 98 0.56 5.18 -12.02
C THR A 98 -0.84 4.76 -12.42
N THR A 99 -1.29 3.61 -11.93
CA THR A 99 -2.69 3.19 -12.05
C THR A 99 -3.40 3.39 -10.72
N LEU A 100 -4.56 4.04 -10.78
CA LEU A 100 -5.48 4.18 -9.67
C LEU A 100 -6.59 3.13 -9.75
N GLY A 101 -7.16 2.76 -8.60
CA GLY A 101 -8.24 1.79 -8.51
C GLY A 101 -9.13 1.99 -7.29
N LEU A 102 -10.31 1.37 -7.34
CA LEU A 102 -11.33 1.42 -6.30
C LEU A 102 -10.98 0.43 -5.20
N ASN A 103 -10.33 0.95 -4.17
CA ASN A 103 -10.07 0.25 -2.92
C ASN A 103 -11.21 0.46 -1.91
N LYS A 104 -11.01 -0.02 -0.67
CA LYS A 104 -11.98 0.11 0.43
C LYS A 104 -12.34 1.54 0.86
N PHE A 105 -11.66 2.57 0.32
CA PHE A 105 -11.93 3.98 0.59
C PHE A 105 -12.81 4.65 -0.47
N ALA A 106 -13.28 3.89 -1.48
CA ALA A 106 -14.01 4.46 -2.62
C ALA A 106 -15.33 5.14 -2.25
N ASP A 107 -15.94 4.82 -1.10
CA ASP A 107 -17.17 5.47 -0.59
C ASP A 107 -16.90 6.63 0.38
N LEU A 108 -15.64 7.03 0.57
CA LEU A 108 -15.23 8.12 1.45
C LEU A 108 -14.92 9.39 0.65
N SER A 109 -15.37 10.53 1.16
CA SER A 109 -14.88 11.83 0.72
C SER A 109 -13.41 12.00 1.10
N ASN A 110 -12.71 12.93 0.44
CA ASN A 110 -11.30 13.16 0.78
C ASN A 110 -11.14 13.71 2.21
N GLU A 111 -12.13 14.47 2.70
CA GLU A 111 -12.15 14.98 4.07
C GLU A 111 -12.30 13.86 5.10
N GLU A 112 -13.29 12.96 4.91
CA GLU A 112 -13.47 11.79 5.77
C GLU A 112 -12.21 10.90 5.78
N PHE A 113 -11.62 10.70 4.61
CA PHE A 113 -10.39 9.92 4.49
C PHE A 113 -9.25 10.55 5.27
N ARG A 114 -8.98 11.85 5.05
CA ARG A 114 -7.91 12.58 5.74
C ARG A 114 -8.11 12.59 7.25
N ALA A 115 -9.33 12.84 7.71
CA ALA A 115 -9.65 12.88 9.13
C ALA A 115 -9.44 11.52 9.84
N THR A 116 -9.52 10.41 9.11
CA THR A 116 -9.52 9.07 9.70
C THR A 116 -8.20 8.32 9.51
N TYR A 117 -7.57 8.47 8.33
CA TYR A 117 -6.44 7.63 7.90
C TYR A 117 -5.12 8.39 7.76
N THR A 118 -5.16 9.71 7.91
CA THR A 118 -3.98 10.57 7.94
C THR A 118 -3.95 11.36 9.24
N GLY A 119 -2.84 12.04 9.48
CA GLY A 119 -2.60 12.84 10.68
C GLY A 119 -1.40 12.31 11.45
N LEU A 120 -0.32 13.10 11.48
CA LEU A 120 0.76 12.89 12.43
C LEU A 120 0.43 13.66 13.72
N PRO A 121 0.65 13.08 14.92
CA PRO A 121 0.57 13.85 16.15
C PRO A 121 1.48 15.07 16.06
N ASN A 122 1.01 16.25 16.46
CA ASN A 122 1.81 17.50 16.44
C ASN A 122 3.19 17.37 17.12
N LYS A 123 3.35 16.40 18.03
CA LYS A 123 4.64 16.05 18.67
C LYS A 123 5.70 15.49 17.71
N VAL A 124 5.31 14.91 16.58
CA VAL A 124 6.21 14.32 15.56
C VAL A 124 6.76 15.41 14.63
N LEU A 125 5.91 16.38 14.26
CA LEU A 125 6.29 17.51 13.39
C LEU A 125 6.90 18.68 14.16
N GLY A 126 6.71 18.72 15.48
CA GLY A 126 7.09 19.82 16.35
C GLY A 126 8.21 19.48 17.34
N LYS A 127 9.45 19.46 16.87
CA LYS A 127 10.59 20.02 17.61
C LYS A 127 11.57 20.59 16.60
N ASN A 128 11.89 21.89 16.72
CA ASN A 128 13.20 22.39 16.34
C ASN A 128 14.22 21.60 17.17
N ARG A 129 14.61 20.40 16.72
CA ARG A 129 15.84 19.78 17.20
C ARG A 129 16.91 20.78 16.81
N GLY A 130 17.61 21.32 17.80
CA GLY A 130 18.75 22.21 17.55
C GLY A 130 19.65 21.56 16.51
N LYS A 131 20.37 22.37 15.74
CA LYS A 131 21.40 21.91 14.79
C LYS A 131 22.55 21.24 15.56
N GLU A 132 22.29 20.17 16.29
CA GLU A 132 23.34 19.25 16.71
C GLU A 132 23.90 18.63 15.43
N LYS A 133 25.22 18.47 15.39
CA LYS A 133 25.91 17.82 14.28
C LYS A 133 25.28 16.45 14.09
N GLN A 134 24.44 16.32 13.07
CA GLN A 134 23.84 15.06 12.68
C GLN A 134 24.98 14.10 12.31
N ASN A 135 25.31 13.17 13.21
CA ASN A 135 26.31 12.15 12.96
C ASN A 135 25.63 11.02 12.19
N PHE A 136 25.48 11.21 10.88
CA PHE A 136 24.85 10.25 9.99
C PHE A 136 25.64 8.93 10.02
N MET A 137 25.05 7.90 10.64
CA MET A 137 25.69 6.59 10.88
C MET A 137 26.22 5.93 9.60
N TYR A 138 25.53 6.13 8.47
CA TYR A 138 25.85 5.53 7.19
C TYR A 138 26.69 6.43 6.26
N LYS A 139 27.37 7.45 6.81
CA LYS A 139 28.19 8.38 6.03
C LYS A 139 29.33 7.68 5.26
N ASN A 140 29.90 6.63 5.86
CA ASN A 140 31.08 5.92 5.34
C ASN A 140 30.75 4.52 4.80
N VAL A 141 29.53 4.28 4.32
CA VAL A 141 29.18 3.01 3.67
C VAL A 141 30.02 2.82 2.41
N SER A 142 30.54 1.61 2.21
CA SER A 142 31.35 1.25 1.04
C SER A 142 30.51 1.30 -0.24
N GLU A 143 31.04 1.95 -1.26
CA GLU A 143 30.45 2.03 -2.61
C GLU A 143 31.10 0.98 -3.54
N PRO A 144 30.39 0.49 -4.58
CA PRO A 144 29.03 0.85 -4.99
C PRO A 144 27.94 0.20 -4.13
N LEU A 145 26.85 0.93 -3.91
CA LEU A 145 25.63 0.36 -3.31
C LEU A 145 24.95 -0.61 -4.30
N PRO A 146 24.15 -1.57 -3.81
CA PRO A 146 23.32 -2.39 -4.68
C PRO A 146 22.39 -1.52 -5.53
N SER A 147 22.18 -1.87 -6.80
CA SER A 147 21.25 -1.17 -7.70
C SER A 147 19.78 -1.31 -7.30
N SER A 148 19.44 -2.35 -6.54
CA SER A 148 18.13 -2.52 -5.94
C SER A 148 18.23 -3.22 -4.59
N VAL A 149 17.33 -2.87 -3.69
CA VAL A 149 17.20 -3.46 -2.36
C VAL A 149 15.74 -3.78 -2.11
N ASP A 150 15.45 -4.97 -1.61
CA ASP A 150 14.11 -5.37 -1.17
C ASP A 150 14.24 -6.22 0.11
N TRP A 151 14.00 -5.58 1.26
CA TRP A 151 14.11 -6.24 2.57
C TRP A 151 13.06 -7.34 2.76
N ARG A 152 11.97 -7.35 1.98
CA ARG A 152 10.93 -8.39 2.07
C ARG A 152 11.51 -9.75 1.67
N LYS A 153 12.39 -9.78 0.66
CA LYS A 153 13.08 -10.99 0.20
C LYS A 153 14.04 -11.59 1.23
N LYS A 154 14.49 -10.78 2.19
CA LYS A 154 15.38 -11.20 3.29
C LYS A 154 14.61 -11.68 4.53
N GLY A 155 13.28 -11.72 4.48
CA GLY A 155 12.44 -12.07 5.64
C GLY A 155 12.39 -10.99 6.72
N ASP A 156 12.94 -9.81 6.43
CA ASP A 156 13.25 -8.76 7.41
C ASP A 156 12.17 -7.68 7.52
N VAL A 157 10.93 -7.97 7.09
CA VAL A 157 9.81 -7.01 7.06
C VAL A 157 8.67 -7.46 7.98
N THR A 158 9.02 -7.99 9.15
CA THR A 158 8.08 -8.41 10.20
C THR A 158 8.42 -7.72 11.53
N GLY A 159 7.46 -7.74 12.46
CA GLY A 159 7.62 -7.28 13.85
C GLY A 159 7.89 -5.78 14.05
N VAL A 160 7.76 -5.32 15.30
CA VAL A 160 8.25 -4.02 15.73
C VAL A 160 9.78 -4.08 15.77
N LYS A 161 10.46 -3.16 15.09
CA LYS A 161 11.93 -3.07 15.07
C LYS A 161 12.38 -1.76 15.72
N ASP A 162 13.54 -1.78 16.38
CA ASP A 162 14.20 -0.58 16.88
C ASP A 162 15.10 -0.01 15.78
N GLN A 163 14.75 1.17 15.25
CA GLN A 163 15.53 1.84 14.21
C GLN A 163 16.85 2.47 14.71
N GLY A 164 17.09 2.55 16.02
CA GLY A 164 18.25 3.23 16.58
C GLY A 164 18.30 4.74 16.24
N PRO A 165 19.40 5.43 16.56
CA PRO A 165 19.60 6.85 16.24
C PRO A 165 19.95 7.04 14.75
N CYS A 166 19.01 6.75 13.86
CA CYS A 166 19.16 6.93 12.41
C CYS A 166 18.43 8.20 11.93
N ASP A 167 18.98 9.38 12.25
CA ASP A 167 18.56 10.63 11.59
C ASP A 167 19.30 10.75 10.25
N VAL A 168 18.56 10.67 9.14
CA VAL A 168 19.10 10.87 7.78
C VAL A 168 19.31 12.36 7.52
N ILE A 169 20.33 12.71 6.74
CA ILE A 169 20.55 14.10 6.29
C ILE A 169 19.32 14.54 5.50
N ALA A 170 18.69 15.64 5.93
CA ALA A 170 17.49 16.17 5.29
C ALA A 170 17.72 16.49 3.81
N ASN A 171 16.72 16.19 2.97
CA ASN A 171 16.71 16.47 1.52
C ASN A 171 17.92 15.87 0.77
N ASN A 172 18.34 14.65 1.13
CA ASN A 172 19.47 13.98 0.51
C ASN A 172 19.13 12.51 0.19
N ASP A 173 18.78 12.26 -1.07
CA ASP A 173 18.37 10.92 -1.55
C ASP A 173 19.52 9.90 -1.45
N ASP A 174 20.78 10.31 -1.65
CA ASP A 174 21.93 9.42 -1.52
C ASP A 174 22.13 8.97 -0.07
N ALA A 175 21.95 9.88 0.89
CA ALA A 175 21.99 9.55 2.31
C ALA A 175 20.83 8.61 2.69
N LEU A 176 19.63 8.87 2.17
CA LEU A 176 18.49 7.97 2.38
C LEU A 176 18.74 6.58 1.77
N MET A 177 19.29 6.53 0.55
CA MET A 177 19.62 5.28 -0.13
C MET A 177 20.69 4.49 0.63
N LYS A 178 21.72 5.15 1.16
CA LYS A 178 22.73 4.54 2.06
C LYS A 178 22.09 3.94 3.30
N ALA A 179 21.14 4.64 3.93
CA ALA A 179 20.43 4.11 5.09
C ALA A 179 19.56 2.89 4.72
N VAL A 180 18.77 3.00 3.64
CA VAL A 180 17.87 1.93 3.16
C VAL A 180 18.64 0.69 2.72
N ALA A 181 19.85 0.85 2.17
CA ALA A 181 20.72 -0.28 1.82
C ALA A 181 21.16 -1.11 3.03
N ASN A 182 21.12 -0.54 4.24
CA ASN A 182 21.55 -1.19 5.48
C ASN A 182 20.37 -1.65 6.36
N GLN A 183 19.23 -0.95 6.34
CA GLN A 183 18.03 -1.34 7.08
C GLN A 183 16.77 -0.63 6.54
N PRO A 184 15.56 -1.12 6.83
CA PRO A 184 14.34 -0.32 6.62
C PRO A 184 14.39 1.03 7.37
N VAL A 185 13.84 2.08 6.75
CA VAL A 185 13.87 3.45 7.28
C VAL A 185 12.45 3.98 7.45
N SER A 186 12.13 4.47 8.65
CA SER A 186 10.86 5.17 8.90
C SER A 186 10.92 6.58 8.32
N VAL A 187 9.92 6.98 7.54
CA VAL A 187 9.80 8.30 6.93
C VAL A 187 8.39 8.85 7.09
N ALA A 188 8.24 10.16 6.93
CA ALA A 188 6.94 10.81 6.84
C ALA A 188 6.70 11.29 5.40
N ILE A 189 5.46 11.15 4.93
CA ILE A 189 5.00 11.57 3.60
C ILE A 189 3.70 12.37 3.73
N GLU A 190 3.34 13.11 2.68
CA GLU A 190 1.98 13.60 2.49
C GLU A 190 1.17 12.52 1.76
N ALA A 191 0.15 11.97 2.43
CA ALA A 191 -0.62 10.83 1.94
C ALA A 191 -2.11 11.12 1.76
N GLY A 192 -2.57 12.33 2.11
CA GLY A 192 -3.99 12.70 2.00
C GLY A 192 -4.42 13.27 0.64
N GLY A 193 -3.60 13.12 -0.39
CA GLY A 193 -3.95 13.46 -1.77
C GLY A 193 -4.84 12.39 -2.42
N HIS A 194 -5.72 12.82 -3.34
CA HIS A 194 -6.68 11.93 -4.02
C HIS A 194 -5.99 10.74 -4.72
N ASP A 195 -4.94 11.01 -5.50
CA ASP A 195 -4.28 9.97 -6.29
C ASP A 195 -3.52 8.98 -5.40
N PHE A 196 -2.94 9.45 -4.28
CA PHE A 196 -2.29 8.54 -3.32
C PHE A 196 -3.31 7.66 -2.60
N ARG A 197 -4.46 8.23 -2.22
CA ARG A 197 -5.57 7.48 -1.62
C ARG A 197 -6.04 6.32 -2.51
N PHE A 198 -6.06 6.49 -3.83
CA PHE A 198 -6.51 5.47 -4.78
C PHE A 198 -5.39 4.78 -5.55
N TYR A 199 -4.14 4.95 -5.12
CA TYR A 199 -3.01 4.24 -5.72
C TYR A 199 -3.27 2.73 -5.70
N SER A 200 -3.05 2.08 -6.84
CA SER A 200 -3.25 0.64 -7.04
C SER A 200 -1.98 -0.07 -7.51
N LYS A 201 -1.26 0.48 -8.49
CA LYS A 201 -0.01 -0.13 -8.98
C LYS A 201 0.83 0.83 -9.81
N GLY A 202 2.07 0.41 -10.09
CA GLY A 202 3.05 1.15 -10.87
C GLY A 202 4.00 1.97 -10.00
N VAL A 203 4.75 2.87 -10.60
CA VAL A 203 5.54 3.86 -9.84
C VAL A 203 4.65 5.06 -9.62
N PHE A 204 4.37 5.41 -8.35
CA PHE A 204 3.57 6.58 -8.03
C PHE A 204 4.29 7.85 -8.48
N SER A 205 3.68 8.59 -9.40
CA SER A 205 4.17 9.85 -9.95
C SER A 205 3.09 10.94 -9.91
N GLY A 206 2.08 10.77 -9.05
CA GLY A 206 1.02 11.75 -8.84
C GLY A 206 1.52 12.99 -8.12
N THR A 207 0.70 14.05 -8.09
CA THR A 207 1.04 15.27 -7.38
C THR A 207 1.08 15.02 -5.87
N CYS A 208 2.14 15.50 -5.21
CA CYS A 208 2.28 15.51 -3.76
C CYS A 208 2.84 16.85 -3.28
N GLY A 209 2.44 17.27 -2.09
CA GLY A 209 3.04 18.40 -1.37
C GLY A 209 4.05 17.95 -0.32
N THR A 210 4.44 18.90 0.53
CA THR A 210 5.38 18.69 1.64
C THR A 210 4.69 18.80 3.01
N TYR A 211 3.34 18.80 3.05
CA TYR A 211 2.60 18.78 4.31
C TYR A 211 2.53 17.35 4.83
N LEU A 212 3.59 16.91 5.50
CA LEU A 212 3.74 15.54 5.95
C LEU A 212 2.65 15.20 6.98
N ASP A 213 1.78 14.25 6.63
CA ASP A 213 0.62 13.86 7.43
C ASP A 213 0.54 12.35 7.68
N HIS A 214 1.49 11.56 7.18
CA HIS A 214 1.46 10.10 7.31
C HIS A 214 2.85 9.48 7.50
N GLY A 215 2.94 8.46 8.36
CA GLY A 215 4.18 7.73 8.62
C GLY A 215 4.22 6.40 7.87
N VAL A 216 5.33 6.12 7.20
CA VAL A 216 5.54 4.89 6.43
C VAL A 216 6.96 4.35 6.62
N ALA A 217 7.22 3.13 6.17
CA ALA A 217 8.56 2.55 6.18
C ALA A 217 9.06 2.32 4.75
N ILE A 218 10.21 2.86 4.39
CA ILE A 218 10.93 2.48 3.19
C ILE A 218 11.62 1.14 3.46
N VAL A 219 11.27 0.14 2.67
CA VAL A 219 11.77 -1.25 2.78
C VAL A 219 12.60 -1.66 1.56
N GLY A 220 12.93 -0.72 0.70
CA GLY A 220 13.72 -0.98 -0.49
C GLY A 220 13.70 0.16 -1.49
N TYR A 221 14.44 -0.04 -2.57
CA TYR A 221 14.49 0.83 -3.73
C TYR A 221 14.84 0.01 -4.98
N GLY A 222 14.57 0.56 -6.16
CA GLY A 222 14.93 -0.06 -7.41
C GLY A 222 14.79 0.90 -8.59
N GLU A 223 14.90 0.33 -9.78
CA GLU A 223 14.80 1.04 -11.05
C GLU A 223 14.02 0.17 -12.04
N THR A 224 13.11 0.76 -12.80
CA THR A 224 12.37 0.04 -13.84
C THR A 224 13.25 -0.23 -15.06
N SER A 225 12.78 -1.05 -16.00
CA SER A 225 13.48 -1.29 -17.28
C SER A 225 13.68 -0.01 -18.11
N GLU A 226 12.83 0.99 -17.89
CA GLU A 226 12.86 2.30 -18.56
C GLU A 226 13.73 3.32 -17.82
N GLY A 227 14.40 2.92 -16.74
CA GLY A 227 15.29 3.78 -15.95
C GLY A 227 14.59 4.63 -14.88
N ILE A 228 13.35 4.31 -14.52
CA ILE A 228 12.59 5.07 -13.52
C ILE A 228 12.95 4.55 -12.13
N LYS A 229 13.60 5.39 -11.32
CA LYS A 229 13.95 5.06 -9.93
C LYS A 229 12.73 5.14 -9.02
N TYR A 230 12.63 4.22 -8.07
CA TYR A 230 11.50 4.18 -7.13
C TYR A 230 11.92 3.68 -5.74
N TRP A 231 11.14 4.09 -4.74
CA TRP A 231 11.17 3.54 -3.38
C TRP A 231 10.12 2.44 -3.21
N ILE A 232 10.44 1.40 -2.47
CA ILE A 232 9.48 0.39 -2.02
C ILE A 232 9.02 0.79 -0.63
N VAL A 233 7.76 1.18 -0.50
CA VAL A 233 7.19 1.70 0.74
C VAL A 233 6.19 0.70 1.32
N LYS A 234 6.36 0.37 2.60
CA LYS A 234 5.36 -0.38 3.38
C LYS A 234 4.41 0.60 4.04
N ASN A 235 3.13 0.48 3.70
CA ASN A 235 2.03 1.25 4.26
C ASN A 235 1.26 0.42 5.32
N SER A 236 0.41 1.08 6.10
CA SER A 236 -0.40 0.50 7.18
C SER A 236 -1.90 0.58 6.90
N TRP A 237 -2.31 0.64 5.62
CA TRP A 237 -3.72 0.73 5.21
C TRP A 237 -4.34 -0.61 4.81
N GLY A 238 -3.68 -1.73 5.08
CA GLY A 238 -4.17 -3.09 4.74
C GLY A 238 -3.79 -3.52 3.32
N SER A 239 -4.12 -4.77 2.97
CA SER A 239 -3.80 -5.37 1.67
C SER A 239 -4.67 -4.88 0.52
N ASP A 240 -5.78 -4.21 0.82
CA ASP A 240 -6.73 -3.72 -0.18
C ASP A 240 -6.36 -2.31 -0.67
N TRP A 241 -5.10 -1.89 -0.49
CA TRP A 241 -4.57 -0.61 -0.95
C TRP A 241 -3.18 -0.84 -1.54
N GLY A 242 -2.94 -0.25 -2.72
CA GLY A 242 -1.66 -0.26 -3.43
C GLY A 242 -1.22 -1.60 -4.00
#